data_AF-U1NTU5-F1
#
_entry.id   AF-U1NTU5-F1
#
_cell.length_a   1.000
_cell.length_b   1.000
_cell.length_c   1.000
_cell.angle_alpha   90.00
_cell.angle_beta   90.00
_cell.angle_gamma   90.00
#
_symmetry.space_group_name_H-M   'P 1'
#
loop_
_entity.id
_entity.type
_entity.pdbx_description
1 polymer ?
#
loop_
_entity_poly.entity_id
_entity_poly.type
_entity_poly.pdbx_seq_one_letter_code
_entity_poly.pdbx_strand_id
1 'polypeptide(L)' 'MPQITVSDDLYRQLEAESSDADVNDTLWKMVGSYRRSNNPESDMT' A
#
# COMPACT_ATOMS: atom_id res chain seq x y z
N MET A 1 13.88 5.88 -5.01
CA MET A 1 12.55 5.26 -4.83
C MET A 1 11.79 5.38 -6.14
N PRO A 2 11.04 4.35 -6.57
CA PRO A 2 10.13 4.47 -7.70
C PRO A 2 9.05 5.52 -7.41
N GLN A 3 8.64 6.26 -8.43
CA GLN A 3 7.53 7.20 -8.35
C GLN A 3 6.30 6.59 -9.02
N ILE A 4 5.15 6.70 -8.36
CA ILE A 4 3.87 6.29 -8.90
C ILE A 4 2.95 7.51 -8.93
N THR A 5 2.20 7.66 -10.02
CA THR A 5 1.16 8.68 -10.14
C THR A 5 -0.18 8.04 -9.84
N VAL A 6 -0.93 8.65 -8.92
CA VAL A 6 -2.26 8.19 -8.51
C VAL A 6 -3.28 9.31 -8.71
N SER A 7 -4.57 8.97 -8.70
CA SER A 7 -5.63 9.98 -8.67
C SER A 7 -5.62 10.74 -7.34
N ASP A 8 -6.09 12.00 -7.37
CA ASP A 8 -6.22 12.85 -6.18
C ASP A 8 -7.12 12.22 -5.10
N ASP A 9 -8.18 11.54 -5.53
CA ASP A 9 -9.12 10.83 -4.66
C ASP A 9 -8.43 9.70 -3.88
N LEU A 10 -7.65 8.87 -4.60
CA LEU A 10 -6.88 7.80 -3.98
C LEU A 10 -5.80 8.36 -3.05
N TYR A 11 -5.15 9.46 -3.43
CA TYR A 11 -4.16 10.12 -2.58
C TYR A 11 -4.77 10.56 -1.24
N ARG A 12 -5.95 11.18 -1.25
CA ARG A 12 -6.65 11.59 0.00
C ARG A 12 -7.04 10.40 0.86
N GLN A 13 -7.46 9.30 0.25
CA GLN A 13 -7.78 8.08 0.98
C GLN A 13 -6.54 7.48 1.65
N LEU A 14 -5.40 7.47 0.94
CA LEU A 14 -4.12 7.04 1.48
C LEU A 14 -3.66 7.92 2.65
N GLU A 15 -3.82 9.24 2.52
CA GLU A 15 -3.48 10.20 3.57
C GLU A 15 -4.36 10.00 4.82
N ALA A 16 -5.67 9.81 4.65
CA ALA A 16 -6.60 9.58 5.76
C ALA A 16 -6.27 8.31 6.56
N GLU A 17 -5.98 7.20 5.86
CA GLU A 17 -5.57 5.91 6.46
C GLU A 17 -4.18 5.97 7.11
N SER A 18 -3.37 6.97 6.75
CA SER A 18 -2.02 7.19 7.27
C SER A 18 -1.98 8.18 8.44
N SER A 19 -3.11 8.53 9.07
CA SER A 19 -3.17 9.59 10.10
C SER A 19 -2.18 9.44 11.27
N ASP A 20 -1.63 8.25 11.52
CA ASP A 20 -0.65 7.94 12.59
C ASP A 20 0.69 7.37 12.07
N ALA A 21 0.86 7.23 10.75
CA ALA A 21 2.03 6.57 10.15
C ALA A 21 2.48 7.28 8.87
N ASP A 22 3.75 7.09 8.47
CA ASP A 22 4.21 7.60 7.18
C ASP A 22 3.38 6.95 6.04
N VAL A 23 2.90 7.75 5.10
CA VAL A 23 2.16 7.28 3.91
C VAL A 23 2.92 6.17 3.19
N ASN A 24 4.26 6.22 3.19
CA ASN A 24 5.11 5.19 2.62
C ASN A 24 4.95 3.83 3.33
N ASP A 25 4.90 3.83 4.68
CA ASP A 25 4.70 2.60 5.45
C ASP A 25 3.30 2.01 5.21
N THR A 26 2.28 2.86 5.09
CA THR A 26 0.92 2.45 4.75
C THR A 26 0.88 1.82 3.35
N LEU A 27 1.54 2.42 2.37
CA LEU A 27 1.66 1.88 1.00
C LEU A 27 2.33 0.50 1.01
N TRP A 28 3.43 0.32 1.74
CA TRP A 28 4.10 -0.98 1.84
C TRP A 28 3.24 -2.04 2.50
N LYS A 29 2.49 -1.69 3.56
CA LYS A 29 1.51 -2.61 4.19
C LYS A 29 0.43 -3.04 3.20
N MET A 30 -0.12 -2.11 2.43
CA MET A 30 -1.14 -2.43 1.43
C MET A 30 -0.60 -3.32 0.30
N VAL A 31 0.61 -3.04 -0.21
CA VAL A 31 1.25 -3.90 -1.22
C VAL A 31 1.48 -5.31 -0.68
N GLY A 32 1.93 -5.43 0.58
CA GLY A 32 2.10 -6.71 1.26
C GLY A 32 0.78 -7.48 1.41
N SER A 33 -0.27 -6.82 1.90
CA SER A 33 -1.61 -7.39 2.04
C SER A 33 -2.21 -7.82 0.70
N TYR A 34 -2.07 -6.99 -0.34
CA TYR A 34 -2.52 -7.31 -1.69
C TYR A 34 -1.78 -8.54 -2.25
N ARG A 35 -0.46 -8.62 -2.07
CA ARG A 35 0.34 -9.79 -2.49
C ARG A 35 -0.13 -11.07 -1.80
N ARG A 36 -0.30 -11.06 -0.47
CA ARG A 36 -0.78 -12.24 0.27
C ARG A 36 -2.19 -12.66 -0.11
N SER A 37 -3.09 -11.69 -0.29
CA SER A 37 -4.49 -11.98 -0.63
C SER A 37 -4.65 -12.53 -2.05
N ASN A 38 -3.80 -12.10 -3.00
CA ASN A 38 -3.95 -12.47 -4.41
C ASN A 38 -2.95 -13.55 -4.87
N ASN A 39 -1.87 -13.76 -4.13
CA ASN A 39 -0.87 -14.80 -4.39
C ASN A 39 -0.46 -15.49 -3.07
N PRO A 40 -1.35 -16.28 -2.46
CA PRO A 40 -1.06 -16.95 -1.18
C PRO A 40 0.11 -17.94 -1.28
N GLU A 41 0.44 -18.45 -2.48
CA GLU A 41 1.59 -19.31 -2.74
C GLU A 41 2.94 -18.58 -2.66
N SER A 42 2.95 -17.25 -2.71
CA SER A 42 4.19 -16.44 -2.62
C SER A 42 4.77 -16.37 -1.20
N ASP A 43 4.03 -16.77 -0.17
CA ASP A 43 4.50 -16.85 1.23
C ASP A 43 5.15 -18.24 1.53
N MET A 44 5.18 -19.16 0.56
CA MET A 44 5.73 -20.54 0.70
C MET A 44 7.21 -20.69 0.28
N THR A 45 7.95 -19.61 0.00
CA THR A 45 9.39 -19.64 -0.35
C THR A 45 10.25 -18.86 0.61
#